data_AF-A0A527U409-F1
#
_entry.id   AF-A0A527U409-F1
#
_cell.length_a   1.000
_cell.length_b   1.000
_cell.length_c   1.000
_cell.angle_alpha   90.00
_cell.angle_beta   90.00
_cell.angle_gamma   90.00
#
_symmetry.space_group_name_H-M   'P 1'
#
loop_
_entity.id
_entity.type
_entity.pdbx_description
1 polymer ?
#
loop_
_entity_poly.entity_id
_entity_poly.type
_entity_poly.pdbx_seq_one_letter_code
_entity_poly.pdbx_strand_id
1 'polypeptide(L)'
;MTIEVHAADVAKFENGRKVVSVTRPGTMKVPSKTGPVDQPFKVGDVMLVDAAGLAIVAPLSFAGATDIARRVIEGDARLTTDSQSLRALATAVIGFAAQVVAPEPTPEPASDAIAPPAETQAGAMRQ
;
A
#
# COMPACT_ATOMS: atom_id res chain seq x y z
N MET A 1 22.84 2.54 11.48
CA MET A 1 22.53 1.68 10.33
C MET A 1 21.17 2.12 9.81
N THR A 2 21.12 2.69 8.62
CA THR A 2 19.87 3.11 7.95
C THR A 2 19.29 1.91 7.20
N ILE A 3 17.98 1.69 7.33
CA ILE A 3 17.27 0.59 6.67
C ILE A 3 16.47 1.20 5.52
N GLU A 4 16.67 0.67 4.33
CA GLU A 4 15.90 1.06 3.15
C GLU A 4 14.63 0.22 3.06
N VAL A 5 13.48 0.89 2.96
CA VAL A 5 12.17 0.24 2.76
C VAL A 5 11.66 0.60 1.37
N HIS A 6 11.41 -0.42 0.56
CA HIS A 6 10.81 -0.22 -0.75
C HIS A 6 9.29 -0.06 -0.59
N ALA A 7 8.76 1.06 -1.08
CA ALA A 7 7.35 1.41 -0.96
C ALA A 7 6.86 2.19 -2.18
N ALA A 8 5.55 2.17 -2.40
CA ALA A 8 4.85 2.96 -3.41
C ALA A 8 4.06 4.10 -2.75
N ASP A 9 4.05 5.27 -3.38
CA ASP A 9 3.28 6.42 -2.90
C ASP A 9 1.77 6.11 -2.93
N VAL A 10 1.09 6.31 -1.79
CA VAL A 10 -0.37 6.17 -1.65
C VAL A 10 -1.05 7.53 -1.67
N ALA A 11 -0.54 8.47 -0.88
CA ALA A 11 -1.05 9.84 -0.82
C ALA A 11 0.09 10.81 -0.57
N LYS A 12 0.02 12.00 -1.17
CA LYS A 12 0.99 13.09 -1.00
C LYS A 12 0.29 14.30 -0.40
N PHE A 13 0.94 14.95 0.56
CA PHE A 13 0.41 16.14 1.23
C PHE A 13 1.22 17.38 0.84
N GLU A 14 0.61 18.55 0.98
CA GLU A 14 1.22 19.84 0.63
C GLU A 14 2.52 20.14 1.39
N ASN A 15 2.65 19.63 2.62
CA ASN A 15 3.87 19.74 3.43
C ASN A 15 4.99 18.77 3.00
N GLY A 16 4.83 18.08 1.87
CA GLY A 16 5.80 17.14 1.31
C GLY A 16 5.78 15.75 1.95
N ARG A 17 4.99 15.51 3.01
CA ARG A 17 4.83 14.18 3.60
C ARG A 17 4.04 13.27 2.68
N LYS A 18 4.23 11.96 2.84
CA LYS A 18 3.51 10.96 2.06
C LYS A 18 3.11 9.75 2.90
N VAL A 19 1.90 9.26 2.66
CA VAL A 19 1.58 7.87 3.02
C VAL A 19 2.10 6.99 1.89
N VAL A 20 2.78 5.91 2.26
CA VAL A 20 3.32 4.92 1.32
C VAL A 20 2.91 3.51 1.74
N SER A 21 2.87 2.58 0.79
CA SER A 21 2.61 1.17 1.01
C SER A 21 3.85 0.35 0.66
N VAL A 22 4.27 -0.54 1.56
CA VAL A 22 5.43 -1.39 1.39
C VAL A 22 5.25 -2.33 0.20
N THR A 23 6.25 -2.40 -0.68
CA THR A 23 6.25 -3.24 -1.89
C THR A 23 7.21 -4.43 -1.79
N ARG A 24 8.09 -4.46 -0.79
CA ARG A 24 9.01 -5.58 -0.51
C ARG A 24 9.07 -5.87 0.99
N PRO A 25 8.95 -7.14 1.41
CA PRO A 25 9.05 -7.48 2.83
C PRO A 25 10.49 -7.31 3.33
N GLY A 26 10.65 -7.16 4.64
CA GLY A 26 11.95 -7.01 5.28
C GLY A 26 11.85 -6.99 6.80
N THR A 27 12.94 -6.59 7.45
CA THR A 27 13.05 -6.49 8.91
C THR A 27 13.71 -5.17 9.29
N MET A 28 13.29 -4.62 10.43
CA MET A 28 13.90 -3.44 11.00
C MET A 28 14.14 -3.53 12.50
N LYS A 29 15.20 -2.87 12.97
CA LYS A 29 15.47 -2.77 14.41
C LYS A 29 14.62 -1.66 15.01
N VAL A 30 13.74 -2.01 15.95
CA VAL A 30 12.96 -1.04 16.72
C VAL A 30 13.47 -0.97 18.16
N PRO A 31 13.50 0.23 18.78
CA PRO A 31 13.85 0.35 20.19
C PRO A 31 12.87 -0.41 21.08
N SER A 32 13.38 -1.18 22.04
CA SER A 32 12.57 -1.81 23.08
C SER A 32 13.25 -1.66 24.45
N LYS A 33 12.50 -1.94 25.52
CA LYS A 33 13.00 -1.85 26.90
C LYS A 33 14.18 -2.79 27.18
N THR A 34 14.30 -3.90 26.46
CA THR A 34 15.35 -4.92 26.65
C THR A 34 16.45 -4.84 25.59
N GLY A 35 16.42 -3.83 24.72
CA GLY A 35 17.34 -3.64 23.59
C GLY A 35 16.63 -3.63 22.24
N PRO A 36 17.33 -3.30 21.14
CA PRO A 36 16.72 -3.28 19.82
C PRO A 36 16.21 -4.66 19.39
N VAL A 37 14.94 -4.74 18.98
CA VAL A 37 14.32 -5.99 18.52
C VAL A 37 14.09 -5.95 17.01
N ASP A 38 14.17 -7.12 16.36
CA ASP A 38 13.82 -7.24 14.95
C ASP A 38 12.30 -7.25 14.79
N GLN A 39 11.80 -6.22 14.11
CA GLN A 39 10.41 -6.06 13.72
C GLN A 39 10.29 -6.40 12.22
N PRO A 40 9.63 -7.50 11.84
CA PRO A 40 9.35 -7.79 10.44
C PRO A 40 8.27 -6.86 9.90
N PHE A 41 8.36 -6.52 8.62
CA PHE A 41 7.34 -5.81 7.86
C PHE A 41 7.06 -6.53 6.54
N LYS A 42 5.83 -6.38 6.04
CA LYS A 42 5.30 -7.14 4.91
C LYS A 42 4.82 -6.21 3.80
N VAL A 43 4.67 -6.77 2.60
CA VAL A 43 3.99 -6.09 1.49
C VAL A 43 2.57 -5.70 1.93
N GLY A 44 2.18 -4.47 1.63
CA GLY A 44 0.89 -3.90 2.03
C GLY A 44 0.88 -3.21 3.39
N ASP A 45 1.93 -3.34 4.20
CA ASP A 45 2.08 -2.51 5.40
C ASP A 45 2.21 -1.04 4.99
N VAL A 46 1.66 -0.14 5.79
CA VAL A 46 1.59 1.30 5.45
C VAL A 46 2.52 2.13 6.33
N MET A 47 3.05 3.21 5.78
CA MET A 47 4.01 4.07 6.45
C MET A 47 3.73 5.54 6.16
N LEU A 48 4.18 6.42 7.05
CA LEU A 48 4.24 7.86 6.81
C LEU A 48 5.70 8.27 6.71
N VAL A 49 6.06 8.92 5.61
CA VAL A 49 7.40 9.47 5.38
C VAL A 49 7.35 10.99 5.26
N ASP A 50 8.46 11.64 5.59
CA ASP A 50 8.65 13.07 5.36
C ASP A 50 9.07 13.38 3.91
N ALA A 51 9.29 14.67 3.62
CA ALA A 51 9.72 15.13 2.30
C ALA A 51 11.11 14.61 1.88
N ALA A 52 11.94 14.21 2.84
CA ALA A 52 13.25 13.62 2.61
C ALA A 52 13.20 12.08 2.50
N GLY A 53 12.01 11.47 2.62
CA GLY A 53 11.84 10.02 2.60
C GLY A 53 12.17 9.34 3.93
N LEU A 54 12.32 10.10 5.02
CA LEU A 54 12.54 9.53 6.35
C LEU A 54 11.22 9.06 6.96
N ALA A 55 11.23 7.88 7.57
CA ALA A 55 10.06 7.33 8.24
C ALA A 55 9.69 8.18 9.47
N ILE A 56 8.47 8.74 9.46
CA ILE A 56 7.81 9.33 10.62
C ILE A 56 7.04 8.24 11.37
N VAL A 57 6.34 7.37 10.63
CA VAL A 57 5.65 6.18 11.13
C VAL A 57 6.29 4.97 10.47
N ALA A 58 6.79 4.04 11.28
CA ALA A 58 7.34 2.76 10.83
C ALA A 58 6.26 1.88 10.14
N PRO A 59 6.64 0.84 9.37
CA PRO A 59 5.66 -0.05 8.73
C PRO A 59 4.61 -0.53 9.72
N LEU A 60 3.36 -0.17 9.44
CA LEU A 60 2.19 -0.51 10.25
C LEU A 60 1.36 -1.55 9.49
N SER A 61 1.23 -2.73 10.09
CA SER A 61 0.37 -3.77 9.55
C SER A 61 -1.10 -3.49 9.84
N PHE A 62 -1.99 -4.08 9.06
CA PHE A 62 -3.44 -3.96 9.27
C PHE A 62 -3.87 -4.43 10.66
N ALA A 63 -3.27 -5.53 11.15
CA ALA A 63 -3.51 -6.01 12.51
C ALA A 63 -3.07 -4.99 13.57
N GLY A 64 -1.87 -4.43 13.44
CA GLY A 64 -1.39 -3.39 14.37
C GLY A 64 -2.24 -2.12 14.33
N ALA A 65 -2.69 -1.71 13.15
CA ALA A 65 -3.63 -0.60 12.99
C ALA A 65 -5.00 -0.89 13.64
N THR A 66 -5.48 -2.13 13.52
CA THR A 66 -6.75 -2.57 14.14
C THR A 66 -6.66 -2.53 15.66
N ASP A 67 -5.52 -2.93 16.24
CA ASP A 67 -5.29 -2.86 17.68
C ASP A 67 -5.26 -1.41 18.20
N ILE A 68 -4.64 -0.49 17.45
CA ILE A 68 -4.67 0.94 17.77
C ILE A 68 -6.11 1.46 17.71
N ALA A 69 -6.83 1.19 16.61
CA ALA A 69 -8.20 1.63 16.42
C ALA A 69 -9.13 1.09 17.52
N ARG A 70 -9.01 -0.19 17.86
CA ARG A 70 -9.78 -0.83 18.94
C ARG A 70 -9.57 -0.11 20.27
N ARG A 71 -8.32 0.13 20.67
CA ARG A 71 -8.02 0.80 21.94
C ARG A 71 -8.49 2.27 21.96
N VAL A 72 -8.47 2.94 20.82
CA VAL A 72 -9.06 4.29 20.67
C VAL A 72 -10.58 4.24 20.87
N ILE A 73 -11.27 3.27 20.24
CA ILE A 73 -12.72 3.06 20.40
C ILE A 73 -13.08 2.72 21.86
N GLU A 74 -12.26 1.91 22.52
CA GLU A 74 -12.40 1.55 23.94
C GLU A 74 -12.06 2.69 24.92
N GLY A 75 -11.61 3.84 24.41
CA GLY A 75 -11.39 5.04 25.22
C GLY A 75 -10.04 5.09 25.95
N ASP A 76 -8.99 4.43 25.44
CA ASP A 76 -7.65 4.54 26.00
C ASP A 76 -7.09 5.97 25.88
N ALA A 77 -7.14 6.71 26.99
CA ALA A 77 -6.74 8.11 27.07
C ALA A 77 -5.29 8.39 26.64
N ARG A 78 -4.40 7.38 26.69
CA ARG A 78 -3.01 7.56 26.25
C ARG A 78 -2.91 7.61 24.74
N LEU A 79 -3.69 6.79 24.03
CA LEU A 79 -3.65 6.76 22.56
C LEU A 79 -4.35 7.95 21.92
N THR A 80 -5.36 8.51 22.58
CA THR A 80 -6.11 9.67 22.06
C THR A 80 -5.34 10.98 22.18
N THR A 81 -4.32 11.04 23.05
CA THR A 81 -3.49 12.23 23.29
C THR A 81 -2.06 12.09 22.77
N ASP A 82 -1.59 10.86 22.53
CA ASP A 82 -0.27 10.61 21.96
C ASP A 82 -0.24 10.94 20.46
N SER A 83 0.59 11.93 20.11
CA SER A 83 0.73 12.41 18.74
C SER A 83 1.24 11.33 17.78
N GLN A 84 2.04 10.38 18.25
CA GLN A 84 2.51 9.28 17.41
C GLN A 84 1.40 8.28 17.10
N SER A 85 0.59 7.93 18.10
CA SER A 85 -0.59 7.08 17.95
C SER A 85 -1.61 7.68 16.98
N LEU A 86 -1.88 8.98 17.08
CA LEU A 86 -2.77 9.68 16.14
C LEU A 86 -2.22 9.69 14.71
N ARG A 87 -0.91 9.89 14.54
CA ARG A 87 -0.26 9.81 13.21
C ARG A 87 -0.32 8.40 12.65
N ALA A 88 -0.05 7.38 13.46
CA ALA A 88 -0.15 5.99 13.06
C ALA A 88 -1.58 5.63 12.61
N LEU A 89 -2.59 6.06 13.37
CA LEU A 89 -3.98 5.86 13.00
C LEU A 89 -4.37 6.59 11.71
N ALA A 90 -4.00 7.86 11.56
CA ALA A 90 -4.26 8.62 10.32
C ALA A 90 -3.57 7.98 9.11
N THR A 91 -2.34 7.48 9.29
CA THR A 91 -1.59 6.73 8.27
C THR A 91 -2.34 5.46 7.88
N ALA A 92 -2.85 4.71 8.86
CA ALA A 92 -3.63 3.51 8.63
C ALA A 92 -4.91 3.80 7.84
N VAL A 93 -5.68 4.81 8.24
CA VAL A 93 -6.94 5.19 7.57
C VAL A 93 -6.70 5.51 6.10
N ILE A 94 -5.72 6.36 5.80
CA ILE A 94 -5.40 6.76 4.42
C ILE A 94 -4.79 5.59 3.64
N GLY A 95 -3.84 4.91 4.26
CA GLY A 95 -3.07 3.83 3.63
C GLY A 95 -3.93 2.64 3.24
N PHE A 96 -4.79 2.17 4.15
CA PHE A 96 -5.64 1.00 3.89
C PHE A 96 -6.91 1.35 3.09
N ALA A 97 -7.48 2.56 3.25
CA ALA A 97 -8.60 2.97 2.39
C ALA A 97 -8.21 2.99 0.92
N ALA A 98 -7.00 3.45 0.59
CA ALA A 98 -6.49 3.44 -0.78
C ALA A 98 -6.20 2.03 -1.33
N GLN A 99 -6.01 1.02 -0.46
CA GLN A 99 -5.85 -0.37 -0.87
C GLN A 99 -7.20 -1.05 -1.17
N VAL A 100 -8.29 -0.56 -0.55
CA VAL A 100 -9.65 -1.10 -0.74
C VAL A 100 -10.39 -0.40 -1.91
N VAL A 101 -9.94 0.78 -2.34
CA VAL A 101 -10.44 1.45 -3.54
C VAL A 101 -9.52 1.14 -4.72
N ALA A 102 -9.70 -0.04 -5.31
CA ALA A 102 -9.26 -0.24 -6.69
C ALA A 102 -10.04 0.74 -7.59
N PRO A 103 -9.39 1.51 -8.49
CA PRO A 103 -10.13 2.20 -9.54
C PRO A 103 -10.92 1.16 -10.32
N GLU A 104 -12.19 1.46 -10.68
CA GLU A 104 -12.92 0.64 -11.64
C GLU A 104 -12.03 0.39 -12.86
N PRO A 105 -11.89 -0.86 -13.34
CA PRO A 105 -11.18 -1.10 -14.57
C PRO A 105 -11.89 -0.31 -15.65
N THR A 106 -11.24 0.74 -16.15
CA THR A 106 -11.69 1.39 -17.38
C THR A 106 -11.71 0.31 -18.45
N PRO A 107 -12.86 0.02 -19.08
CA PRO A 107 -12.87 -0.92 -20.19
C PRO A 107 -11.89 -0.41 -21.24
N GLU A 108 -10.84 -1.18 -21.54
CA GLU A 108 -10.10 -0.97 -22.77
C GLU A 108 -11.11 -1.01 -23.92
N PRO A 109 -11.13 -0.03 -24.84
CA PRO A 109 -11.95 -0.17 -26.03
C PRO A 109 -11.49 -1.44 -26.75
N ALA A 110 -12.42 -2.39 -26.89
CA ALA A 110 -12.21 -3.60 -27.66
C ALA A 110 -11.64 -3.20 -29.02
N SER A 111 -10.38 -3.59 -29.26
CA SER A 111 -9.79 -3.50 -30.60
C SER A 111 -10.53 -4.50 -31.47
N ASP A 112 -11.47 -4.01 -32.28
CA ASP A 112 -12.11 -4.76 -33.36
C ASP A 112 -11.04 -5.13 -34.40
N ALA A 113 -10.32 -6.23 -34.15
CA ALA A 113 -9.60 -6.94 -35.19
C ALA A 113 -10.59 -7.87 -35.90
N ILE A 114 -11.29 -7.27 -36.87
CA ILE A 114 -12.07 -7.93 -37.91
C ILE A 114 -11.22 -9.04 -38.55
N ALA A 115 -11.66 -10.29 -38.41
CA ALA A 115 -11.14 -11.40 -39.19
C ALA A 115 -11.68 -11.31 -40.64
N PRO A 116 -10.86 -11.52 -41.68
CA PRO A 116 -11.34 -11.89 -42.99
C PRO A 116 -11.30 -13.42 -43.22
N PRO A 117 -12.10 -13.91 -44.19
CA PRO A 117 -12.71 -15.23 -44.16
C PRO A 117 -11.89 -16.32 -44.87
N ALA A 118 -12.18 -17.58 -44.53
CA ALA A 118 -11.75 -18.75 -45.26
C ALA A 118 -12.49 -18.84 -46.61
N GLU A 119 -11.78 -18.66 -47.73
CA GLU A 119 -12.29 -19.00 -49.07
C GLU A 119 -12.05 -20.49 -49.36
N THR A 120 -13.14 -21.23 -49.30
CA THR A 120 -13.33 -22.51 -49.98
C THR A 120 -13.42 -22.26 -51.48
N GLN A 121 -12.48 -22.76 -52.27
CA GLN A 121 -12.69 -23.02 -53.70
C GLN A 121 -12.58 -24.51 -53.97
N ALA A 122 -13.74 -25.14 -54.13
CA ALA A 122 -13.92 -26.38 -54.87
C ALA A 122 -14.31 -26.00 -56.31
N GLY A 123 -13.62 -26.53 -57.32
CA GLY A 123 -14.11 -26.45 -58.70
C GLY A 123 -13.10 -26.69 -59.83
N ALA A 124 -13.00 -27.96 -60.26
CA ALA A 124 -13.08 -28.41 -61.66
C ALA A 124 -12.05 -27.97 -62.75
N MET A 125 -11.28 -28.97 -63.22
CA MET A 125 -11.17 -29.47 -64.61
C MET A 125 -10.63 -28.59 -65.79
N ARG A 126 -9.70 -29.21 -66.55
CA ARG A 126 -9.21 -28.95 -67.94
C ARG A 126 -8.16 -27.82 -68.06
N GLN A 127 -7.01 -27.99 -68.70
CA GLN A 127 -6.61 -28.84 -69.85
C GLN A 127 -5.26 -29.52 -69.62
#